data_AF-A0A5S4F3N1-F1
#
_entry.id   AF-A0A5S4F3N1-F1
#
_cell.length_a   1.000
_cell.length_b   1.000
_cell.length_c   1.000
_cell.angle_alpha   90.00
_cell.angle_beta   90.00
_cell.angle_gamma   90.00
#
_symmetry.space_group_name_H-M   'P 1'
#
loop_
_entity.id
_entity.type
_entity.pdbx_description
1 polymer ?
#
loop_
_entity_poly.entity_id
_entity_poly.type
_entity_poly.pdbx_seq_one_letter_code
_entity_poly.pdbx_strand_id
1 'polypeptide(L)'
;MTDHQHLKRRVRDRMARTGESYTTAHRHVTARAGRHHHESALLRRVLGGGYSEAMLLGLGGGIGFMYFVFEYAGHAPMLTIVAQAHPEPMIPRALGRAGIPYETRQTGSPKVAERHLRAALDAGRQPICRVGRFQLPWRPDLPFPDPVDVAVTGLAGDIVHVYDDEPAELPLAGFMTAWSAIKKSKHHLIEVTGPATGEPDVAGAIRDTVAKLTGPVLGNNFDANFGLSGMRKLAAQLADTTGKQGWTRRFPDPGPALDRLRDCLESEYTTPGATRPLYADFLTEIGHADAAAVYRAAGRQWSRMATARTSFPELAELVAEAVRLEEAGVEALRRI
;
A
#
# COMPACT_ATOMS: atom_id res chain seq x y z
N MET A 1 17.67 16.07 17.68
CA MET A 1 18.54 17.06 17.00
C MET A 1 19.58 16.44 16.06
N THR A 2 19.66 15.11 15.99
CA THR A 2 20.70 14.31 15.31
C THR A 2 20.31 13.89 13.88
N ASP A 3 19.04 13.61 13.61
CA ASP A 3 18.64 13.03 12.30
C ASP A 3 18.69 14.03 11.13
N HIS A 4 18.32 15.29 11.38
CA HIS A 4 18.43 16.35 10.37
C HIS A 4 19.87 16.65 9.92
N GLN A 5 20.83 16.54 10.83
CA GLN A 5 22.24 16.74 10.50
C GLN A 5 22.78 15.57 9.66
N HIS A 6 22.31 14.34 9.95
CA HIS A 6 22.68 13.14 9.19
C HIS A 6 22.06 13.14 7.78
N LEU A 7 20.81 13.60 7.62
CA LEU A 7 20.16 13.74 6.32
C LEU A 7 20.89 14.77 5.44
N LYS A 8 21.12 15.99 5.94
CA LYS A 8 21.81 17.04 5.17
C LYS A 8 23.20 16.60 4.70
N ARG A 9 23.93 15.87 5.54
CA ARG A 9 25.24 15.28 5.17
C ARG A 9 25.08 14.29 4.02
N ARG A 10 24.17 13.32 4.12
CA ARG A 10 23.93 12.33 3.06
C ARG A 10 23.50 12.96 1.73
N VAL A 11 22.68 14.01 1.78
CA VAL A 11 22.28 14.79 0.59
C VAL A 11 23.50 15.43 -0.06
N ARG A 12 24.34 16.10 0.72
CA ARG A 12 25.57 16.73 0.22
C ARG A 12 26.56 15.72 -0.35
N ASP A 13 26.74 14.57 0.30
CA ASP A 13 27.63 13.50 -0.16
C ASP A 13 27.16 12.89 -1.51
N ARG A 14 25.86 12.90 -1.77
CA ARG A 14 25.31 12.49 -3.07
C ARG A 14 25.50 13.57 -4.12
N MET A 15 25.18 14.83 -3.80
CA MET A 15 25.38 15.96 -4.71
C MET A 15 26.83 15.99 -5.22
N ALA A 16 27.80 15.87 -4.30
CA ALA A 16 29.22 15.86 -4.63
C ALA A 16 29.62 14.70 -5.56
N ARG A 17 28.98 13.54 -5.43
CA ARG A 17 29.28 12.34 -6.23
C ARG A 17 28.61 12.32 -7.61
N THR A 18 27.45 12.97 -7.74
CA THR A 18 26.56 12.80 -8.90
C THR A 18 26.34 14.08 -9.69
N GLY A 19 26.73 15.25 -9.16
CA GLY A 19 26.45 16.55 -9.78
C GLY A 19 24.98 16.96 -9.71
N GLU A 20 24.14 16.20 -9.00
CA GLU A 20 22.71 16.50 -8.86
C GLU A 20 22.45 17.79 -8.07
N SER A 21 21.36 18.50 -8.43
CA SER A 21 20.85 19.61 -7.63
C SER A 21 20.49 19.16 -6.21
N TYR A 22 20.49 20.08 -5.24
CA TYR A 22 20.09 19.76 -3.86
C TYR A 22 18.72 19.11 -3.79
N THR A 23 17.74 19.60 -4.57
CA THR A 23 16.38 19.05 -4.59
C THR A 23 16.34 17.62 -5.13
N THR A 24 17.10 17.35 -6.20
CA THR A 24 17.21 16.00 -6.79
C THR A 24 17.94 15.04 -5.85
N ALA A 25 19.06 15.46 -5.29
CA ALA A 25 19.82 14.66 -4.34
C ALA A 25 19.05 14.44 -3.03
N HIS A 26 18.32 15.45 -2.56
CA HIS A 26 17.43 15.34 -1.40
C HIS A 26 16.37 14.30 -1.67
N ARG A 27 15.64 14.39 -2.80
CA ARG A 27 14.65 13.39 -3.21
C ARG A 27 15.25 11.99 -3.29
N HIS A 28 16.46 11.82 -3.82
CA HIS A 28 17.10 10.50 -3.93
C HIS A 28 17.63 9.96 -2.60
N VAL A 29 18.10 10.83 -1.71
CA VAL A 29 18.59 10.44 -0.38
C VAL A 29 17.43 10.14 0.56
N THR A 30 16.33 10.90 0.48
CA THR A 30 15.09 10.62 1.21
C THR A 30 14.34 9.45 0.60
N ALA A 31 14.37 9.24 -0.72
CA ALA A 31 13.85 8.02 -1.34
C ALA A 31 14.57 6.73 -0.89
N ARG A 32 15.70 6.87 -0.16
CA ARG A 32 16.48 5.77 0.41
C ARG A 32 16.20 5.55 1.91
N ALA A 33 15.38 6.38 2.56
CA ALA A 33 14.58 5.91 3.70
C ALA A 33 13.49 5.03 3.07
N GLY A 34 13.69 3.72 3.13
CA GLY A 34 13.10 2.75 2.21
C GLY A 34 11.61 3.00 1.94
N ARG A 35 11.24 3.04 0.66
CA ARG A 35 9.84 2.98 0.23
C ARG A 35 9.28 1.66 0.74
N HIS A 36 8.63 1.74 1.89
CA HIS A 36 8.03 0.63 2.58
C HIS A 36 6.54 0.59 2.26
N HIS A 37 5.94 -0.57 2.38
CA HIS A 37 4.50 -0.73 2.33
C HIS A 37 3.94 -0.25 3.66
N HIS A 38 3.12 0.80 3.60
CA HIS A 38 2.68 1.57 4.75
C HIS A 38 2.14 0.69 5.89
N GLU A 39 1.14 -0.16 5.63
CA GLU A 39 0.50 -0.95 6.68
C GLU A 39 1.42 -2.02 7.29
N SER A 40 2.30 -2.65 6.49
CA SER A 40 3.21 -3.68 7.01
C SER A 40 4.37 -3.08 7.79
N ALA A 41 4.86 -1.90 7.40
CA ALA A 41 5.89 -1.18 8.14
C ALA A 41 5.32 -0.62 9.45
N LEU A 42 4.12 -0.06 9.41
CA LEU A 42 3.39 0.39 10.59
C LEU A 42 3.18 -0.77 11.57
N LEU A 43 2.70 -1.92 11.07
CA LEU A 43 2.49 -3.09 11.91
C LEU A 43 3.80 -3.63 12.50
N ARG A 44 4.87 -3.69 11.71
CA ARG A 44 6.21 -4.07 12.20
C ARG A 44 6.67 -3.17 13.36
N ARG A 45 6.41 -1.87 13.26
CA ARG A 45 6.76 -0.89 14.30
C ARG A 45 5.95 -1.09 15.57
N VAL A 46 4.65 -1.37 15.45
CA VAL A 46 3.76 -1.68 16.59
C VAL A 46 4.16 -2.99 17.28
N LEU A 47 4.58 -4.00 16.50
CA LEU A 47 5.02 -5.29 17.03
C LEU A 47 6.45 -5.29 17.61
N GLY A 48 7.19 -4.18 17.53
CA GLY A 48 8.53 -4.09 18.10
C GLY A 48 9.62 -4.85 17.34
N GLY A 49 9.39 -5.21 16.07
CA GLY A 49 10.44 -5.73 15.18
C GLY A 49 10.68 -7.24 15.16
N GLY A 50 9.80 -8.06 15.74
CA GLY A 50 9.89 -9.53 15.68
C GLY A 50 9.56 -10.15 14.31
N TYR A 51 8.90 -9.39 13.43
CA TYR A 51 8.61 -9.79 12.05
C TYR A 51 9.27 -8.80 11.07
N SER A 52 9.71 -9.32 9.92
CA SER A 52 10.10 -8.47 8.80
C SER A 52 8.86 -7.78 8.21
N GLU A 53 9.08 -6.70 7.48
CA GLU A 53 7.99 -6.04 6.74
C GLU A 53 7.42 -6.97 5.66
N ALA A 54 8.30 -7.71 4.97
CA ALA A 54 7.92 -8.64 3.92
C ALA A 54 7.04 -9.76 4.47
N MET A 55 7.42 -10.37 5.61
CA MET A 55 6.61 -11.40 6.28
C MET A 55 5.20 -10.89 6.61
N LEU A 56 5.09 -9.69 7.20
CA LEU A 56 3.79 -9.11 7.50
C LEU A 56 2.97 -8.84 6.24
N LEU A 57 3.58 -8.27 5.18
CA LEU A 57 2.93 -8.10 3.88
C LEU A 57 2.36 -9.43 3.36
N GLY A 58 3.19 -10.48 3.34
CA GLY A 58 2.81 -11.82 2.90
C GLY A 58 1.62 -12.35 3.69
N LEU A 59 1.71 -12.36 5.03
CA LEU A 59 0.63 -12.79 5.92
C LEU A 59 -0.65 -11.94 5.79
N GLY A 60 -0.52 -10.66 5.43
CA GLY A 60 -1.64 -9.76 5.13
C GLY A 60 -2.43 -10.13 3.87
N GLY A 61 -1.87 -10.96 2.99
CA GLY A 61 -2.46 -11.34 1.69
C GLY A 61 -1.54 -11.03 0.51
N GLY A 62 -0.43 -10.33 0.72
CA GLY A 62 0.58 -10.08 -0.29
C GLY A 62 0.11 -9.21 -1.44
N ILE A 63 0.48 -9.62 -2.64
CA ILE A 63 0.15 -8.92 -3.89
C ILE A 63 -1.30 -9.15 -4.33
N GLY A 64 -1.79 -8.18 -5.08
CA GLY A 64 -3.07 -8.26 -5.78
C GLY A 64 -3.04 -7.36 -7.01
N PHE A 65 -4.19 -7.22 -7.63
CA PHE A 65 -4.39 -6.23 -8.69
C PHE A 65 -5.86 -5.87 -8.75
N MET A 66 -6.18 -4.59 -8.65
CA MET A 66 -7.49 -4.04 -8.93
C MET A 66 -7.29 -2.92 -9.94
N TYR A 67 -8.07 -2.87 -11.01
CA TYR A 67 -7.98 -1.86 -12.05
C TYR A 67 -9.33 -1.23 -12.36
N PHE A 68 -9.45 0.07 -12.12
CA PHE A 68 -10.62 0.85 -12.46
C PHE A 68 -10.23 2.18 -13.12
N VAL A 69 -11.12 2.65 -14.00
CA VAL A 69 -11.13 4.04 -14.43
C VAL A 69 -12.55 4.55 -14.20
N PHE A 70 -12.70 5.44 -13.22
CA PHE A 70 -13.96 6.04 -12.84
C PHE A 70 -14.23 7.30 -13.65
N GLU A 71 -15.45 7.47 -14.14
CA GLU A 71 -15.86 8.63 -14.93
C GLU A 71 -17.05 9.30 -14.25
N TYR A 72 -16.85 10.56 -13.87
CA TYR A 72 -17.87 11.40 -13.25
C TYR A 72 -18.06 12.64 -14.11
N ALA A 73 -19.31 13.09 -14.26
CA ALA A 73 -19.61 14.29 -15.02
C ALA A 73 -18.79 15.49 -14.47
N GLY A 74 -18.17 16.25 -15.37
CA GLY A 74 -17.36 17.41 -15.02
C GLY A 74 -15.96 17.12 -14.47
N HIS A 75 -15.53 15.85 -14.44
CA HIS A 75 -14.20 15.45 -13.94
C HIS A 75 -13.44 14.67 -15.01
N ALA A 76 -12.11 14.82 -15.04
CA ALA A 76 -11.25 13.94 -15.83
C ALA A 76 -11.39 12.48 -15.34
N PRO A 77 -11.27 11.46 -16.22
CA PRO A 77 -11.35 10.08 -15.78
C PRO A 77 -10.29 9.75 -14.74
N MET A 78 -10.69 9.07 -13.67
CA MET A 78 -9.85 8.78 -12.53
C MET A 78 -9.37 7.33 -12.59
N LEU A 79 -8.11 7.15 -12.97
CA LEU A 79 -7.42 5.87 -12.92
C LEU A 79 -7.11 5.49 -11.47
N THR A 80 -7.46 4.25 -11.10
CA THR A 80 -7.06 3.63 -9.85
C THR A 80 -6.56 2.23 -10.14
N ILE A 81 -5.31 1.97 -9.74
CA ILE A 81 -4.77 0.63 -9.59
C ILE A 81 -4.40 0.41 -8.13
N VAL A 82 -4.77 -0.74 -7.57
CA VAL A 82 -4.31 -1.21 -6.25
C VAL A 82 -3.55 -2.50 -6.50
N ALA A 83 -2.25 -2.51 -6.21
CA ALA A 83 -1.34 -3.60 -6.55
C ALA A 83 -1.03 -4.52 -5.36
N GLN A 84 -1.81 -4.41 -4.29
CA GLN A 84 -1.76 -5.26 -3.11
C GLN A 84 -3.08 -6.00 -2.91
N ALA A 85 -3.14 -6.91 -1.95
CA ALA A 85 -4.39 -7.58 -1.58
C ALA A 85 -5.49 -6.56 -1.25
N HIS A 86 -6.66 -6.73 -1.88
CA HIS A 86 -7.84 -5.87 -1.76
C HIS A 86 -9.09 -6.74 -2.00
N PRO A 87 -10.25 -6.47 -1.35
CA PRO A 87 -10.59 -5.32 -0.50
C PRO A 87 -10.32 -5.46 1.00
N GLU A 88 -9.96 -6.65 1.48
CA GLU A 88 -9.86 -6.89 2.91
C GLU A 88 -8.68 -6.13 3.54
N PRO A 89 -8.83 -5.59 4.77
CA PRO A 89 -7.77 -4.83 5.43
C PRO A 89 -6.58 -5.73 5.79
N MET A 90 -5.39 -5.26 5.45
CA MET A 90 -4.13 -6.00 5.59
C MET A 90 -3.80 -6.33 7.06
N ILE A 91 -3.90 -5.35 7.97
CA ILE A 91 -3.42 -5.47 9.37
C ILE A 91 -4.13 -6.60 10.15
N PRO A 92 -5.49 -6.66 10.21
CA PRO A 92 -6.18 -7.77 10.89
C PRO A 92 -5.85 -9.14 10.31
N ARG A 93 -5.64 -9.24 8.99
CA ARG A 93 -5.26 -10.50 8.34
C ARG A 93 -3.84 -10.92 8.71
N ALA A 94 -2.89 -10.00 8.69
CA ALA A 94 -1.52 -10.29 9.08
C ALA A 94 -1.44 -10.73 10.55
N LEU A 95 -2.14 -10.03 11.45
CA LEU A 95 -2.24 -10.40 12.87
C LEU A 95 -2.87 -11.79 13.05
N GLY A 96 -4.00 -12.04 12.39
CA GLY A 96 -4.70 -13.33 12.47
C GLY A 96 -3.84 -14.49 11.96
N ARG A 97 -3.18 -14.33 10.80
CA ARG A 97 -2.29 -15.37 10.26
C ARG A 97 -1.00 -15.51 11.03
N ALA A 98 -0.50 -14.46 11.69
CA ALA A 98 0.65 -14.55 12.58
C ALA A 98 0.32 -15.16 13.95
N GLY A 99 -0.96 -15.47 14.23
CA GLY A 99 -1.39 -15.93 15.54
C GLY A 99 -1.21 -14.88 16.64
N ILE A 100 -1.19 -13.59 16.29
CA ILE A 100 -1.03 -12.49 17.25
C ILE A 100 -2.42 -12.06 17.73
N PRO A 101 -2.71 -12.13 19.04
CA PRO A 101 -4.00 -11.72 19.56
C PRO A 101 -4.16 -10.21 19.45
N TYR A 102 -5.34 -9.79 18.99
CA TYR A 102 -5.70 -8.39 18.85
C TYR A 102 -7.19 -8.18 19.11
N GLU A 103 -7.53 -6.95 19.49
CA GLU A 103 -8.91 -6.48 19.57
C GLU A 103 -9.17 -5.45 18.47
N THR A 104 -10.40 -5.44 17.98
CA THR A 104 -10.90 -4.41 17.06
C THR A 104 -12.10 -3.73 17.70
N ARG A 105 -12.09 -2.40 17.74
CA ARG A 105 -13.17 -1.58 18.30
C ARG A 105 -13.66 -0.58 17.26
N GLN A 106 -14.97 -0.35 17.26
CA GLN A 106 -15.63 0.64 16.41
C GLN A 106 -16.75 1.34 17.18
N THR A 107 -16.90 2.64 16.98
CA THR A 107 -17.96 3.45 17.58
C THR A 107 -18.28 4.67 16.72
N GLY A 108 -19.55 5.05 16.63
CA GLY A 108 -19.95 6.30 16.01
C GLY A 108 -19.74 7.53 16.91
N SER A 109 -19.41 7.35 18.19
CA SER A 109 -19.31 8.43 19.18
C SER A 109 -17.85 8.85 19.40
N PRO A 110 -17.48 10.12 19.09
CA PRO A 110 -16.13 10.64 19.34
C PRO A 110 -15.71 10.54 20.81
N LYS A 111 -16.63 10.81 21.73
CA LYS A 111 -16.38 10.70 23.19
C LYS A 111 -16.02 9.27 23.60
N VAL A 112 -16.69 8.27 23.03
CA VAL A 112 -16.39 6.86 23.29
C VAL A 112 -15.08 6.45 22.64
N ALA A 113 -14.80 6.94 21.43
CA ALA A 113 -13.55 6.68 20.73
C ALA A 113 -12.33 7.20 21.50
N GLU A 114 -12.39 8.45 21.98
CA GLU A 114 -11.33 9.02 22.81
C GLU A 114 -11.10 8.22 24.10
N ARG A 115 -12.17 7.77 24.75
CA ARG A 115 -12.06 6.91 25.94
C ARG A 115 -11.37 5.58 25.62
N HIS A 116 -11.69 4.95 24.49
CA HIS A 116 -11.00 3.71 24.07
C HIS A 116 -9.52 3.96 23.78
N LEU A 117 -9.20 5.07 23.11
CA LEU A 117 -7.81 5.47 22.85
C LEU A 117 -7.03 5.63 24.16
N ARG A 118 -7.55 6.40 25.11
CA ARG A 118 -6.90 6.60 26.41
C ARG A 118 -6.71 5.28 27.15
N ALA A 119 -7.75 4.44 27.22
CA ALA A 119 -7.66 3.13 27.86
C ALA A 119 -6.62 2.20 27.22
N ALA A 120 -6.41 2.30 25.90
CA ALA A 120 -5.37 1.55 25.20
C ALA A 120 -3.96 2.04 25.58
N LEU A 121 -3.76 3.36 25.59
CA LEU A 121 -2.50 4.00 25.96
C LEU A 121 -2.15 3.76 27.44
N ASP A 122 -3.13 3.87 28.35
CA ASP A 122 -2.97 3.62 29.79
C ASP A 122 -2.54 2.18 30.07
N ALA A 123 -2.93 1.24 29.21
CA ALA A 123 -2.51 -0.15 29.28
C ALA A 123 -1.17 -0.42 28.55
N GLY A 124 -0.43 0.62 28.17
CA GLY A 124 0.88 0.54 27.53
C GLY A 124 0.86 0.07 26.07
N ARG A 125 -0.30 0.12 25.40
CA ARG A 125 -0.45 -0.32 24.00
C ARG A 125 -0.25 0.84 23.03
N GLN A 126 0.04 0.52 21.77
CA GLN A 126 0.12 1.46 20.65
C GLN A 126 -1.05 1.17 19.68
N PRO A 127 -2.26 1.72 19.92
CA PRO A 127 -3.42 1.42 19.12
C PRO A 127 -3.27 1.98 17.70
N ILE A 128 -3.70 1.21 16.70
CA ILE A 128 -3.75 1.61 15.30
C ILE A 128 -5.14 2.17 15.01
N CYS A 129 -5.21 3.43 14.60
CA CYS A 129 -6.45 4.16 14.33
C CYS A 129 -6.59 4.46 12.84
N ARG A 130 -7.76 4.17 12.27
CA ARG A 130 -8.06 4.52 10.87
C ARG A 130 -8.62 5.92 10.75
N VAL A 131 -7.80 6.86 10.28
CA VAL A 131 -8.11 8.30 10.19
C VAL A 131 -8.30 8.74 8.73
N GLY A 132 -8.90 9.91 8.50
CA GLY A 132 -8.92 10.52 7.17
C GLY A 132 -7.54 11.11 6.83
N ARG A 133 -6.85 10.54 5.83
CA ARG A 133 -5.51 10.97 5.38
C ARG A 133 -5.46 12.46 5.02
N PHE A 134 -6.51 12.95 4.36
CA PHE A 134 -6.68 14.35 3.96
C PHE A 134 -6.83 15.35 5.12
N GLN A 135 -6.96 14.87 6.36
CA GLN A 135 -7.00 15.71 7.57
C GLN A 135 -5.65 15.74 8.30
N LEU A 136 -4.65 14.99 7.84
CA LEU A 136 -3.32 14.96 8.45
C LEU A 136 -2.46 16.09 7.87
N PRO A 137 -1.91 17.01 8.69
CA PRO A 137 -1.27 18.23 8.19
C PRO A 137 0.07 17.99 7.47
N TRP A 138 0.68 16.81 7.62
CA TRP A 138 1.91 16.41 6.92
C TRP A 138 1.66 15.60 5.65
N ARG A 139 0.42 15.17 5.39
CA ARG A 139 0.03 14.47 4.16
C ARG A 139 -0.44 15.51 3.12
N PRO A 140 -0.25 15.25 1.81
CA PRO A 140 -0.81 16.11 0.78
C PRO A 140 -2.34 16.11 0.84
N ASP A 141 -2.94 17.22 0.44
CA ASP A 141 -4.39 17.30 0.28
C ASP A 141 -4.87 16.35 -0.84
N LEU A 142 -6.02 15.73 -0.63
CA LEU A 142 -6.61 14.79 -1.58
C LEU A 142 -8.06 15.18 -1.87
N PRO A 143 -8.50 15.14 -3.15
CA PRO A 143 -9.84 15.58 -3.52
C PRO A 143 -10.95 14.58 -3.16
N PHE A 144 -10.63 13.51 -2.40
CA PHE A 144 -11.58 12.49 -1.98
C PHE A 144 -11.27 11.99 -0.56
N PRO A 145 -12.28 11.48 0.16
CA PRO A 145 -12.08 10.93 1.50
C PRO A 145 -11.28 9.62 1.45
N ASP A 146 -9.97 9.72 1.68
CA ASP A 146 -9.04 8.58 1.74
C ASP A 146 -8.74 8.21 3.20
N PRO A 147 -9.02 6.97 3.65
CA PRO A 147 -8.61 6.50 4.96
C PRO A 147 -7.14 6.06 4.98
N VAL A 148 -6.46 6.25 6.10
CA VAL A 148 -5.12 5.70 6.38
C VAL A 148 -5.05 5.19 7.82
N ASP A 149 -4.27 4.14 8.07
CA ASP A 149 -4.05 3.61 9.41
C ASP A 149 -2.83 4.31 10.03
N VAL A 150 -2.92 4.80 11.27
CA VAL A 150 -1.78 5.40 11.99
C VAL A 150 -1.70 4.80 13.38
N ALA A 151 -0.49 4.59 13.92
CA ALA A 151 -0.32 4.13 15.29
C ALA A 151 -0.27 5.33 16.23
N VAL A 152 -1.06 5.32 17.29
CA VAL A 152 -0.90 6.31 18.37
C VAL A 152 0.15 5.78 19.33
N THR A 153 1.25 6.51 19.48
CA THR A 153 2.41 6.10 20.29
C THR A 153 2.42 6.73 21.67
N GLY A 154 1.59 7.76 21.90
CA GLY A 154 1.45 8.40 23.20
C GLY A 154 0.46 9.55 23.19
N LEU A 155 0.12 10.03 24.38
CA LEU A 155 -0.68 11.23 24.60
C LEU A 155 -0.08 12.00 25.78
N ALA A 156 0.49 13.18 25.50
CA ALA A 156 1.10 14.05 26.49
C ALA A 156 0.28 15.35 26.60
N GLY A 157 -0.48 15.49 27.69
CA GLY A 157 -1.48 16.55 27.81
C GLY A 157 -2.52 16.43 26.69
N ASP A 158 -2.59 17.45 25.83
CA ASP A 158 -3.47 17.49 24.65
C ASP A 158 -2.72 17.23 23.33
N ILE A 159 -1.49 16.73 23.37
CA ILE A 159 -0.71 16.38 22.18
C ILE A 159 -0.72 14.88 21.98
N VAL A 160 -1.26 14.43 20.84
CA VAL A 160 -1.23 13.04 20.41
C VAL A 160 0.08 12.82 19.64
N HIS A 161 0.88 11.87 20.09
CA HIS A 161 2.03 11.38 19.34
C HIS A 161 1.57 10.23 18.45
N VAL A 162 1.84 10.33 17.16
CA VAL A 162 1.52 9.28 16.20
C VAL A 162 2.78 8.80 15.50
N TYR A 163 2.74 7.56 15.06
CA TYR A 163 3.65 7.04 14.08
C TYR A 163 2.84 6.80 12.81
N ASP A 164 3.11 7.64 11.82
CA ASP A 164 2.79 7.40 10.44
C ASP A 164 4.05 6.80 9.76
N ASP A 165 4.30 7.00 8.47
CA ASP A 165 5.59 6.63 7.85
C ASP A 165 6.81 7.20 8.62
N GLU A 166 6.60 8.32 9.33
CA GLU A 166 7.53 8.95 10.27
C GLU A 166 6.80 9.36 11.57
N PRO A 167 7.52 9.57 12.70
CA PRO A 167 6.94 10.15 13.90
C PRO A 167 6.37 11.54 13.63
N ALA A 168 5.14 11.78 14.10
CA ALA A 168 4.47 13.06 13.99
C ALA A 168 3.62 13.35 15.23
N GLU A 169 3.18 14.60 15.35
CA GLU A 169 2.40 15.08 16.49
C GLU A 169 1.29 16.01 16.02
N LEU A 170 0.17 15.99 16.71
CA LEU A 170 -0.94 16.90 16.49
C LEU A 170 -1.78 17.07 17.76
N PRO A 171 -2.46 18.22 17.93
CA PRO A 171 -3.41 18.39 19.03
C PRO A 171 -4.49 17.31 18.99
N LEU A 172 -4.94 16.86 20.16
CA LEU A 172 -5.99 15.84 20.32
C LEU A 172 -7.26 16.21 19.54
N ALA A 173 -7.66 17.48 19.56
CA ALA A 173 -8.80 17.96 18.77
C ALA A 173 -8.59 17.76 17.25
N GLY A 174 -7.37 17.99 16.75
CA GLY A 174 -7.01 17.74 15.35
C GLY A 174 -7.02 16.25 15.01
N PHE A 175 -6.46 15.42 15.89
CA PHE A 175 -6.52 13.96 15.73
C PHE A 175 -7.96 13.45 15.71
N MET A 176 -8.80 13.89 16.65
CA MET A 176 -10.21 13.48 16.70
C MET A 176 -10.98 13.95 15.47
N THR A 177 -10.64 15.12 14.90
CA THR A 177 -11.20 15.59 13.62
C THR A 177 -10.84 14.64 12.49
N ALA A 178 -9.55 14.27 12.35
CA ALA A 178 -9.10 13.32 11.35
C ALA A 178 -9.74 11.94 11.54
N TRP A 179 -9.85 11.45 12.78
CA TRP A 179 -10.43 10.14 13.09
C TRP A 179 -11.95 10.07 12.87
N SER A 180 -12.64 11.21 13.03
CA SER A 180 -14.08 11.34 12.77
C SER A 180 -14.43 11.51 11.28
N ALA A 181 -13.44 11.84 10.43
CA ALA A 181 -13.68 12.30 9.07
C ALA A 181 -14.32 11.24 8.16
N ILE A 182 -13.96 9.97 8.35
CA ILE A 182 -14.54 8.85 7.59
C ILE A 182 -15.63 8.16 8.42
N LYS A 183 -16.87 8.65 8.31
CA LYS A 183 -18.03 8.13 9.08
C LYS A 183 -18.20 6.61 8.99
N LYS A 184 -17.93 6.02 7.82
CA LYS A 184 -18.02 4.56 7.61
C LYS A 184 -17.00 3.77 8.44
N SER A 185 -15.85 4.37 8.76
CA SER A 185 -14.82 3.76 9.59
C SER A 185 -15.23 3.70 11.06
N LYS A 186 -16.22 4.47 11.53
CA LYS A 186 -16.70 4.45 12.92
C LYS A 186 -15.56 4.44 13.96
N HIS A 187 -14.62 5.38 13.85
CA HIS A 187 -13.44 5.46 14.72
C HIS A 187 -12.76 4.10 14.92
N HIS A 188 -12.51 3.39 13.82
CA HIS A 188 -11.93 2.05 13.84
C HIS A 188 -10.55 2.09 14.53
N LEU A 189 -10.38 1.19 15.48
CA LEU A 189 -9.20 1.05 16.32
C LEU A 189 -8.83 -0.43 16.42
N ILE A 190 -7.55 -0.73 16.25
CA ILE A 190 -6.98 -2.07 16.43
C ILE A 190 -5.93 -2.01 17.54
N GLU A 191 -5.99 -2.93 18.49
CA GLU A 191 -5.02 -3.05 19.60
C GLU A 191 -4.40 -4.44 19.59
N VAL A 192 -3.08 -4.55 19.56
CA VAL A 192 -2.39 -5.81 19.82
C VAL A 192 -2.42 -6.07 21.32
N THR A 193 -2.94 -7.23 21.73
CA THR A 193 -3.22 -7.54 23.16
C THR A 193 -2.23 -8.51 23.78
N GLY A 194 -1.31 -9.07 23.00
CA GLY A 194 -0.32 -10.02 23.48
C GLY A 194 0.65 -10.48 22.39
N PRO A 195 1.61 -11.36 22.74
CA PRO A 195 2.54 -11.94 21.79
C PRO A 195 1.88 -13.00 20.90
N ALA A 196 2.54 -13.38 19.81
CA ALA A 196 2.11 -14.49 18.96
C ALA A 196 1.95 -15.78 19.77
N THR A 197 0.89 -16.55 19.48
CA THR A 197 0.56 -17.80 20.20
C THR A 197 0.77 -19.06 19.36
N GLY A 198 1.60 -19.00 18.32
CA GLY A 198 1.90 -20.14 17.45
C GLY A 198 2.69 -19.76 16.21
N GLU A 199 2.85 -20.74 15.32
CA GLU A 199 3.50 -20.52 14.02
C GLU A 199 2.58 -19.78 13.04
N PRO A 200 3.12 -18.88 12.20
CA PRO A 200 2.32 -18.19 11.20
C PRO A 200 1.74 -19.12 10.11
N ASP A 201 0.51 -18.86 9.69
CA ASP A 201 -0.14 -19.53 8.55
C ASP A 201 0.37 -19.00 7.19
N VAL A 202 1.62 -19.34 6.87
CA VAL A 202 2.26 -18.97 5.60
C VAL A 202 1.56 -19.63 4.41
N ALA A 203 1.22 -20.92 4.52
CA ALA A 203 0.61 -21.67 3.44
C ALA A 203 -0.79 -21.11 3.09
N GLY A 204 -1.59 -20.76 4.08
CA GLY A 204 -2.89 -20.11 3.88
C GLY A 204 -2.77 -18.68 3.33
N ALA A 205 -1.68 -17.97 3.65
CA ALA A 205 -1.39 -16.67 3.03
C ALA A 205 -1.14 -16.81 1.51
N ILE A 206 -0.29 -17.76 1.10
CA ILE A 206 0.03 -18.01 -0.31
C ILE A 206 -1.20 -18.48 -1.09
N ARG A 207 -1.96 -19.44 -0.56
CA ARG A 207 -3.21 -19.90 -1.19
C ARG A 207 -4.18 -18.75 -1.44
N ASP A 208 -4.28 -17.82 -0.50
CA ASP A 208 -5.14 -16.66 -0.64
C ASP A 208 -4.62 -15.64 -1.67
N THR A 209 -3.30 -15.42 -1.76
CA THR A 209 -2.70 -14.62 -2.84
C THR A 209 -3.04 -15.22 -4.20
N VAL A 210 -2.87 -16.54 -4.37
CA VAL A 210 -3.24 -17.25 -5.61
C VAL A 210 -4.73 -17.08 -5.91
N ALA A 211 -5.61 -17.23 -4.91
CA ALA A 211 -7.05 -17.06 -5.08
C ALA A 211 -7.39 -15.63 -5.55
N LYS A 212 -6.77 -14.60 -4.96
CA LYS A 212 -6.99 -13.20 -5.35
C LYS A 212 -6.45 -12.84 -6.74
N LEU A 213 -5.39 -13.52 -7.20
CA LEU A 213 -4.86 -13.31 -8.54
C LEU A 213 -5.66 -14.05 -9.63
N THR A 214 -6.34 -15.15 -9.30
CA THR A 214 -6.89 -16.08 -10.30
C THR A 214 -8.40 -16.27 -10.26
N GLY A 215 -9.03 -16.14 -9.10
CA GLY A 215 -10.44 -16.44 -8.89
C GLY A 215 -11.32 -15.18 -8.81
N PRO A 216 -12.64 -15.35 -8.66
CA PRO A 216 -13.48 -14.24 -8.28
C PRO A 216 -13.06 -13.72 -6.89
N VAL A 217 -12.88 -12.41 -6.76
CA VAL A 217 -12.51 -11.71 -5.53
C VAL A 217 -13.75 -11.23 -4.77
N LEU A 218 -14.73 -10.71 -5.50
CA LEU A 218 -15.98 -10.15 -4.99
C LEU A 218 -17.18 -11.07 -5.23
N GLY A 219 -17.07 -12.05 -6.14
CA GLY A 219 -18.16 -12.95 -6.50
C GLY A 219 -19.25 -12.28 -7.34
N ASN A 220 -18.88 -11.29 -8.15
CA ASN A 220 -19.82 -10.53 -8.98
C ASN A 220 -19.14 -10.00 -10.26
N ASN A 221 -19.88 -9.23 -11.07
CA ASN A 221 -19.40 -8.72 -12.36
C ASN A 221 -18.14 -7.81 -12.26
N PHE A 222 -17.81 -7.27 -11.09
CA PHE A 222 -16.60 -6.49 -10.91
C PHE A 222 -15.32 -7.33 -10.86
N ASP A 223 -15.41 -8.66 -10.78
CA ASP A 223 -14.24 -9.57 -10.77
C ASP A 223 -13.36 -9.45 -12.03
N ALA A 224 -13.92 -8.98 -13.14
CA ALA A 224 -13.16 -8.67 -14.36
C ALA A 224 -12.11 -7.54 -14.16
N ASN A 225 -12.17 -6.80 -13.06
CA ASN A 225 -11.22 -5.74 -12.69
C ASN A 225 -10.11 -6.23 -11.77
N PHE A 226 -10.14 -7.50 -11.33
CA PHE A 226 -9.23 -8.02 -10.32
C PHE A 226 -8.25 -9.06 -10.86
N GLY A 227 -7.11 -9.20 -10.18
CA GLY A 227 -6.08 -10.19 -10.47
C GLY A 227 -5.59 -10.14 -11.92
N LEU A 228 -5.30 -11.31 -12.48
CA LEU A 228 -4.89 -11.46 -13.88
C LEU A 228 -5.94 -10.92 -14.85
N SER A 229 -7.23 -11.04 -14.54
CA SER A 229 -8.31 -10.50 -15.38
C SER A 229 -8.25 -8.98 -15.48
N GLY A 230 -8.03 -8.29 -14.36
CA GLY A 230 -7.83 -6.85 -14.30
C GLY A 230 -6.60 -6.38 -15.08
N MET A 231 -5.50 -7.11 -15.00
CA MET A 231 -4.28 -6.81 -15.77
C MET A 231 -4.50 -6.99 -17.28
N ARG A 232 -5.16 -8.08 -17.70
CA ARG A 232 -5.52 -8.29 -19.12
C ARG A 232 -6.49 -7.22 -19.62
N LYS A 233 -7.43 -6.80 -18.78
CA LYS A 233 -8.34 -5.68 -19.09
C LYS A 233 -7.57 -4.37 -19.28
N LEU A 234 -6.59 -4.07 -18.41
CA LEU A 234 -5.71 -2.91 -18.57
C LEU A 234 -4.98 -2.96 -19.92
N ALA A 235 -4.35 -4.10 -20.26
CA ALA A 235 -3.67 -4.27 -21.55
C ALA A 235 -4.62 -4.03 -22.73
N ALA A 236 -5.81 -4.64 -22.70
CA ALA A 236 -6.80 -4.48 -23.76
C ALA A 236 -7.27 -3.03 -23.93
N GLN A 237 -7.49 -2.30 -22.83
CA GLN A 237 -7.92 -0.90 -22.89
C GLN A 237 -6.79 0.06 -23.29
N LEU A 238 -5.53 -0.27 -23.01
CA LEU A 238 -4.37 0.47 -23.54
C LEU A 238 -4.19 0.25 -25.04
N ALA A 239 -4.43 -0.97 -25.53
CA ALA A 239 -4.33 -1.31 -26.95
C ALA A 239 -5.50 -0.77 -27.80
N ASP A 240 -6.67 -0.55 -27.19
CA ASP A 240 -7.86 -0.09 -27.90
C ASP A 240 -7.75 1.38 -28.33
N THR A 241 -7.54 1.59 -29.64
CA THR A 241 -7.42 2.91 -30.26
C THR A 241 -8.72 3.46 -30.84
N THR A 242 -9.80 2.67 -30.86
CA THR A 242 -11.03 3.03 -31.58
C THR A 242 -12.29 3.02 -30.70
N GLY A 243 -12.31 2.15 -29.70
CA GLY A 243 -13.44 1.94 -28.82
C GLY A 243 -13.61 3.04 -27.77
N LYS A 244 -14.82 3.10 -27.21
CA LYS A 244 -15.18 4.07 -26.16
C LYS A 244 -14.48 3.80 -24.83
N GLN A 245 -14.02 2.56 -24.62
CA GLN A 245 -13.38 2.13 -23.39
C GLN A 245 -11.85 2.17 -23.47
N GLY A 246 -11.30 2.40 -24.67
CA GLY A 246 -9.87 2.54 -24.91
C GLY A 246 -9.30 3.83 -24.36
N TRP A 247 -8.07 3.76 -23.84
CA TRP A 247 -7.40 4.90 -23.21
C TRP A 247 -7.19 6.07 -24.15
N THR A 248 -6.96 5.81 -25.44
CA THR A 248 -6.82 6.85 -26.47
C THR A 248 -8.02 7.80 -26.52
N ARG A 249 -9.23 7.29 -26.25
CA ARG A 249 -10.46 8.09 -26.22
C ARG A 249 -10.76 8.67 -24.83
N ARG A 250 -10.45 7.93 -23.78
CA ARG A 250 -10.74 8.34 -22.39
C ARG A 250 -9.76 9.41 -21.89
N PHE A 251 -8.52 9.34 -22.34
CA PHE A 251 -7.42 10.21 -21.94
C PHE A 251 -6.84 10.93 -23.16
N PRO A 252 -7.53 11.97 -23.67
CA PRO A 252 -7.06 12.73 -24.83
C PRO A 252 -5.72 13.44 -24.55
N ASP A 253 -5.48 13.83 -23.29
CA ASP A 253 -4.15 14.17 -22.79
C ASP A 253 -3.58 12.96 -22.02
N PRO A 254 -2.55 12.27 -22.55
CA PRO A 254 -1.99 11.11 -21.89
C PRO A 254 -1.15 11.47 -20.65
N GLY A 255 -0.62 12.70 -20.54
CA GLY A 255 0.33 13.07 -19.49
C GLY A 255 -0.17 12.76 -18.07
N PRO A 256 -1.32 13.32 -17.66
CA PRO A 256 -1.91 13.05 -16.34
C PRO A 256 -2.25 11.57 -16.10
N ALA A 257 -2.69 10.84 -17.13
CA ALA A 257 -3.01 9.42 -17.02
C ALA A 257 -1.74 8.58 -16.77
N LEU A 258 -0.65 8.91 -17.46
CA LEU A 258 0.65 8.25 -17.27
C LEU A 258 1.26 8.61 -15.91
N ASP A 259 1.08 9.84 -15.42
CA ASP A 259 1.50 10.22 -14.07
C ASP A 259 0.71 9.44 -13.00
N ARG A 260 -0.61 9.35 -13.15
CA ARG A 260 -1.44 8.58 -12.23
C ARG A 260 -1.12 7.09 -12.25
N LEU A 261 -0.86 6.53 -13.44
CA LEU A 261 -0.43 5.14 -13.62
C LEU A 261 0.86 4.87 -12.84
N ARG A 262 1.86 5.74 -13.00
CA ARG A 262 3.11 5.65 -12.24
C ARG A 262 2.83 5.68 -10.75
N ASP A 263 2.02 6.64 -10.29
CA ASP A 263 1.75 6.79 -8.86
C ASP A 263 1.07 5.53 -8.29
N CYS A 264 0.10 4.93 -9.00
CA CYS A 264 -0.55 3.68 -8.57
C CYS A 264 0.36 2.44 -8.59
N LEU A 265 1.43 2.41 -9.38
CA LEU A 265 2.34 1.26 -9.47
C LEU A 265 3.62 1.43 -8.66
N GLU A 266 3.91 2.65 -8.19
CA GLU A 266 5.17 2.98 -7.50
C GLU A 266 5.01 3.58 -6.10
N SER A 267 3.81 4.07 -5.74
CA SER A 267 3.62 4.83 -4.48
C SER A 267 2.26 4.63 -3.78
N GLU A 268 1.14 4.69 -4.51
CA GLU A 268 -0.21 4.73 -3.92
C GLU A 268 -0.83 3.33 -3.86
N TYR A 269 -1.16 2.86 -2.65
CA TYR A 269 -1.65 1.50 -2.35
C TYR A 269 -0.73 0.39 -2.94
N THR A 270 0.57 0.65 -2.88
CA THR A 270 1.62 -0.23 -3.38
C THR A 270 3.00 0.19 -2.84
N THR A 271 4.01 -0.64 -3.06
CA THR A 271 5.43 -0.24 -3.12
C THR A 271 5.95 -0.30 -4.56
N PRO A 272 7.14 0.27 -4.86
CA PRO A 272 7.77 0.20 -6.18
C PRO A 272 7.72 -1.17 -6.85
N GLY A 273 7.45 -1.19 -8.15
CA GLY A 273 7.27 -2.44 -8.89
C GLY A 273 5.97 -3.15 -8.50
N ALA A 274 4.91 -2.40 -8.25
CA ALA A 274 3.58 -2.91 -7.94
C ALA A 274 3.57 -3.87 -6.73
N THR A 275 4.40 -3.64 -5.70
CA THR A 275 4.53 -4.49 -4.50
C THR A 275 5.20 -5.85 -4.71
N ARG A 276 5.49 -6.25 -5.95
CA ARG A 276 6.07 -7.56 -6.27
C ARG A 276 7.47 -7.76 -5.66
N PRO A 277 8.38 -6.76 -5.63
CA PRO A 277 9.67 -6.93 -4.98
C PRO A 277 9.56 -7.29 -3.49
N LEU A 278 8.69 -6.60 -2.74
CA LEU A 278 8.50 -6.87 -1.31
C LEU A 278 7.85 -8.24 -1.07
N TYR A 279 6.93 -8.65 -1.93
CA TYR A 279 6.37 -10.01 -1.88
C TYR A 279 7.39 -11.10 -2.27
N ALA A 280 8.31 -10.79 -3.18
CA ALA A 280 9.41 -11.71 -3.49
C ALA A 280 10.40 -11.85 -2.32
N ASP A 281 10.60 -10.80 -1.53
CA ASP A 281 11.40 -10.88 -0.30
C ASP A 281 10.72 -11.79 0.71
N PHE A 282 9.39 -11.71 0.86
CA PHE A 282 8.60 -12.66 1.66
C PHE A 282 8.82 -14.10 1.18
N LEU A 283 8.65 -14.37 -0.13
CA LEU A 283 8.87 -15.70 -0.71
C LEU A 283 10.31 -16.20 -0.49
N THR A 284 11.29 -15.31 -0.48
CA THR A 284 12.69 -15.66 -0.19
C THR A 284 12.86 -16.06 1.27
N GLU A 285 12.26 -15.30 2.20
CA GLU A 285 12.33 -15.57 3.64
C GLU A 285 11.74 -16.94 4.00
N ILE A 286 10.71 -17.40 3.27
CA ILE A 286 10.09 -18.71 3.49
C ILE A 286 10.65 -19.83 2.59
N GLY A 287 11.77 -19.59 1.90
CA GLY A 287 12.51 -20.63 1.16
C GLY A 287 12.07 -20.89 -0.29
N HIS A 288 11.26 -20.03 -0.90
CA HIS A 288 10.76 -20.18 -2.27
C HIS A 288 11.46 -19.22 -3.26
N ALA A 289 12.79 -19.34 -3.35
CA ALA A 289 13.63 -18.47 -4.16
C ALA A 289 13.25 -18.42 -5.66
N ASP A 290 12.79 -19.54 -6.22
CA ASP A 290 12.37 -19.61 -7.63
C ASP A 290 11.12 -18.76 -7.90
N ALA A 291 10.09 -18.89 -7.04
CA ALA A 291 8.90 -18.04 -7.11
C ALA A 291 9.25 -16.56 -6.86
N ALA A 292 10.16 -16.30 -5.91
CA ALA A 292 10.67 -14.95 -5.65
C ALA A 292 11.36 -14.35 -6.88
N ALA A 293 12.16 -15.12 -7.62
CA ALA A 293 12.84 -14.64 -8.82
C ALA A 293 11.85 -14.20 -9.92
N VAL A 294 10.76 -14.94 -10.10
CA VAL A 294 9.68 -14.58 -11.03
C VAL A 294 9.03 -13.27 -10.63
N TYR A 295 8.65 -13.10 -9.36
CA TYR A 295 8.03 -11.84 -8.90
C TYR A 295 9.00 -10.66 -8.88
N ARG A 296 10.31 -10.87 -8.66
CA ARG A 296 11.31 -9.81 -8.89
C ARG A 296 11.34 -9.37 -10.36
N ALA A 297 11.20 -10.30 -11.31
CA ALA A 297 11.10 -9.97 -12.72
C ALA A 297 9.80 -9.23 -13.05
N ALA A 298 8.66 -9.69 -12.54
CA ALA A 298 7.38 -9.01 -12.68
C ALA A 298 7.45 -7.57 -12.14
N GLY A 299 8.03 -7.37 -10.95
CA GLY A 299 8.21 -6.04 -10.35
C GLY A 299 9.04 -5.11 -11.23
N ARG A 300 10.15 -5.57 -11.81
CA ARG A 300 10.94 -4.78 -12.76
C ARG A 300 10.13 -4.40 -14.01
N GLN A 301 9.31 -5.33 -14.51
CA GLN A 301 8.47 -5.08 -15.68
C GLN A 301 7.37 -4.06 -15.37
N TRP A 302 6.73 -4.15 -14.20
CA TRP A 302 5.76 -3.14 -13.74
C TRP A 302 6.40 -1.76 -13.60
N SER A 303 7.59 -1.65 -13.00
CA SER A 303 8.31 -0.37 -12.92
C SER A 303 8.71 0.19 -14.27
N ARG A 304 9.11 -0.68 -15.21
CA ARG A 304 9.39 -0.28 -16.59
C ARG A 304 8.14 0.30 -17.25
N MET A 305 7.00 -0.35 -17.08
CA MET A 305 5.70 0.12 -17.60
C MET A 305 5.28 1.45 -16.94
N ALA A 306 5.42 1.57 -15.62
CA ALA A 306 5.09 2.76 -14.84
C ALA A 306 5.91 4.01 -15.22
N THR A 307 7.15 3.81 -15.69
CA THR A 307 8.07 4.91 -16.03
C THR A 307 8.19 5.19 -17.53
N ALA A 308 7.65 4.30 -18.37
CA ALA A 308 7.66 4.47 -19.81
C ALA A 308 6.81 5.69 -20.24
N ARG A 309 7.42 6.57 -21.02
CA ARG A 309 6.76 7.74 -21.64
C ARG A 309 6.60 7.48 -23.13
N THR A 310 5.64 6.63 -23.44
CA THR A 310 5.42 6.06 -24.78
C THR A 310 3.92 6.00 -25.08
N SER A 311 3.53 5.56 -26.27
CA SER A 311 2.12 5.47 -26.66
C SER A 311 1.35 4.41 -25.85
N PHE A 312 0.01 4.54 -25.74
CA PHE A 312 -0.80 3.53 -25.05
C PHE A 312 -0.69 2.11 -25.66
N PRO A 313 -0.66 1.91 -27.00
CA PRO A 313 -0.41 0.60 -27.57
C PRO A 313 0.94 -0.01 -27.17
N GLU A 314 2.01 0.78 -27.10
CA GLU A 314 3.32 0.29 -26.64
C GLU A 314 3.31 -0.05 -25.14
N LEU A 315 2.56 0.70 -24.33
CA LEU A 315 2.33 0.33 -22.92
C LEU A 315 1.53 -0.97 -22.79
N ALA A 316 0.58 -1.23 -23.69
CA ALA A 316 -0.17 -2.49 -23.70
C ALA A 316 0.75 -3.70 -23.86
N GLU A 317 1.76 -3.61 -24.72
CA GLU A 317 2.79 -4.67 -24.86
C GLU A 317 3.62 -4.87 -23.59
N LEU A 318 3.94 -3.78 -22.88
CA LEU A 318 4.63 -3.88 -21.59
C LEU A 318 3.75 -4.55 -20.52
N VAL A 319 2.44 -4.28 -20.51
CA VAL A 319 1.48 -4.94 -19.61
C VAL A 319 1.31 -6.41 -20.01
N ALA A 320 1.26 -6.73 -21.30
CA ALA A 320 1.17 -8.11 -21.76
C ALA A 320 2.35 -8.96 -21.29
N GLU A 321 3.57 -8.41 -21.32
CA GLU A 321 4.74 -9.06 -20.73
C GLU A 321 4.63 -9.20 -19.21
N ALA A 322 4.13 -8.17 -18.51
CA ALA A 322 3.88 -8.28 -17.07
C ALA A 322 2.88 -9.40 -16.75
N VAL A 323 1.79 -9.52 -17.52
CA VAL A 323 0.79 -10.60 -17.38
C VAL A 323 1.43 -11.97 -17.55
N ARG A 324 2.31 -12.17 -18.53
CA ARG A 324 3.02 -13.46 -18.71
C ARG A 324 3.87 -13.82 -17.48
N LEU A 325 4.57 -12.85 -16.90
CA LEU A 325 5.35 -13.06 -15.69
C LEU A 325 4.46 -13.36 -14.47
N GLU A 326 3.30 -12.71 -14.38
CA GLU A 326 2.32 -12.93 -13.30
C GLU A 326 1.68 -14.31 -13.40
N GLU A 327 1.35 -14.77 -14.61
CA GLU A 327 0.87 -16.14 -14.86
C GLU A 327 1.91 -17.18 -14.45
N ALA A 328 3.17 -16.98 -14.84
CA ALA A 328 4.27 -17.85 -14.41
C ALA A 328 4.46 -17.82 -12.87
N GLY A 329 4.30 -16.65 -12.26
CA GLY A 329 4.36 -16.47 -10.80
C GLY A 329 3.27 -17.24 -10.08
N VAL A 330 2.03 -17.16 -10.57
CA VAL A 330 0.88 -17.92 -10.05
C VAL A 330 1.14 -19.43 -10.13
N GLU A 331 1.67 -19.94 -11.25
CA GLU A 331 2.03 -21.35 -11.36
C GLU A 331 3.15 -21.76 -10.41
N ALA A 332 4.10 -20.85 -10.12
CA ALA A 332 5.10 -21.09 -9.10
C ALA A 332 4.50 -21.14 -7.69
N LEU A 333 3.56 -20.25 -7.36
CA LEU A 333 2.88 -20.24 -6.06
C LEU A 333 2.00 -21.47 -5.84
N ARG A 334 1.36 -22.01 -6.89
CA ARG A 334 0.53 -23.23 -6.80
C ARG A 334 1.32 -24.49 -6.45
N ARG A 335 2.65 -24.46 -6.57
CA ARG A 335 3.56 -25.56 -6.21
C ARG A 335 4.05 -25.49 -4.77
N ILE A 336 3.72 -24.42 -4.05
CA ILE A 336 4.04 -24.21 -2.63
C ILE A 336 2.88 -24.72 -1.78
#